data_AF-A0A9E0H7Q4-F1
#
_entry.id   AF-A0A9E0H7Q4-F1
#
_cell.length_a   1.000
_cell.length_b   1.000
_cell.length_c   1.000
_cell.angle_alpha   90.00
_cell.angle_beta   90.00
_cell.angle_gamma   90.00
#
_symmetry.space_group_name_H-M   'P 1'
#
loop_
_entity.id
_entity.type
_entity.pdbx_description
1 polymer ?
#
loop_
_entity_poly.entity_id
_entity_poly.type
_entity_poly.pdbx_seq_one_letter_code
_entity_poly.pdbx_strand_id
1 'polypeptide(L)'
;MLHAELRGKASPEDTYAEDALTSTVFGTLFAVGEAAMPVLRAWLAKARPADEATPAWPTLAGVDDYWFWPRLRAAGDAGGEVEPDLVIECDGLLVVIEAKFLSGKSGRAAEREDPQGAIADQLVREWRSVVPVPGAASAPPGTARRDGLAPAIARCSRRVLVYLVKRSHAVKAEHELAASLASAGALAPRPAFYLLHWEHLDEVLTAASSVGVVPRWQQELRALLYHRGIAAFRGVGAAIDRDRVADLGQLVAWRRSWRPASRVRRAFPAHVVPLLSALARRPLRFRDGGMSQRRPR
;
A
#
# COMPACT_ATOMS: atom_id res chain seq x y z
N MET A 1 3.68 9.02 0.97
CA MET A 1 3.57 10.05 2.03
C MET A 1 2.60 11.13 1.62
N LEU A 2 2.80 11.81 0.47
CA LEU A 2 1.90 12.88 0.02
C LEU A 2 0.42 12.45 -0.02
N HIS A 3 0.09 11.26 -0.53
CA HIS A 3 -1.30 10.81 -0.53
C HIS A 3 -1.87 10.59 0.89
N ALA A 4 -1.07 10.05 1.83
CA ALA A 4 -1.49 9.89 3.23
C ALA A 4 -1.72 11.24 3.91
N GLU A 5 -0.78 12.18 3.76
CA GLU A 5 -0.89 13.53 4.32
C GLU A 5 -2.12 14.27 3.76
N LEU A 6 -2.33 14.23 2.44
CA LEU A 6 -3.46 14.90 1.78
C LEU A 6 -4.82 14.33 2.20
N ARG A 7 -4.88 13.06 2.62
CA ARG A 7 -6.11 12.41 3.10
C ARG A 7 -6.25 12.45 4.63
N GLY A 8 -5.34 13.13 5.33
CA GLY A 8 -5.36 13.22 6.80
C GLY A 8 -5.01 11.92 7.52
N LYS A 9 -4.37 10.98 6.82
CA LYS A 9 -4.02 9.65 7.32
C LYS A 9 -2.67 9.60 8.06
N ALA A 10 -1.82 10.59 7.87
CA ALA A 10 -0.55 10.70 8.59
C ALA A 10 -0.44 12.07 9.25
N SER A 11 -0.28 12.08 10.58
CA SER A 11 0.28 13.24 11.26
C SER A 11 1.80 13.30 10.99
N PRO A 12 2.45 14.47 11.11
CA PRO A 12 3.91 14.58 10.93
C PRO A 12 4.72 13.68 11.89
N GLU A 13 4.16 13.35 13.05
CA GLU A 13 4.77 12.51 14.07
C GLU A 13 4.61 11.00 13.74
N ASP A 14 3.57 10.66 12.99
CA ASP A 14 3.27 9.30 12.50
C ASP A 14 4.04 8.95 11.24
N THR A 15 5.29 9.42 11.12
CA THR A 15 6.16 9.03 10.00
C THR A 15 6.30 7.50 9.93
N TYR A 16 6.10 6.77 11.04
CA TYR A 16 6.08 5.30 11.11
C TYR A 16 4.76 4.63 10.66
N ALA A 17 3.74 5.39 10.28
CA ALA A 17 2.47 4.85 9.86
C ALA A 17 2.59 3.99 8.60
N GLU A 18 1.94 2.84 8.65
CA GLU A 18 1.66 1.92 7.56
C GLU A 18 1.20 2.65 6.29
N ASP A 19 0.23 3.57 6.46
CA ASP A 19 -0.28 4.45 5.40
C ASP A 19 0.79 5.27 4.68
N ALA A 20 1.78 5.76 5.44
CA ALA A 20 2.87 6.54 4.87
C ALA A 20 3.77 5.64 4.01
N LEU A 21 4.02 4.40 4.42
CA LEU A 21 4.78 3.43 3.64
C LEU A 21 4.01 3.04 2.37
N THR A 22 2.76 2.59 2.50
CA THR A 22 1.90 2.14 1.40
C THR A 22 1.79 3.23 0.34
N SER A 23 1.45 4.45 0.73
CA SER A 23 1.35 5.56 -0.22
C SER A 23 2.67 6.01 -0.82
N THR A 24 3.80 5.85 -0.13
CA THR A 24 5.10 6.21 -0.71
C THR A 24 5.52 5.17 -1.73
N VAL A 25 5.42 3.89 -1.40
CA VAL A 25 5.84 2.80 -2.28
C VAL A 25 4.99 2.79 -3.55
N PHE A 26 3.67 2.61 -3.40
CA PHE A 26 2.78 2.54 -4.56
C PHE A 26 2.68 3.88 -5.28
N GLY A 27 2.65 5.00 -4.55
CA GLY A 27 2.65 6.33 -5.16
C GLY A 27 3.88 6.59 -6.02
N THR A 28 5.07 6.15 -5.60
CA THR A 28 6.29 6.22 -6.43
C THR A 28 6.17 5.34 -7.67
N LEU A 29 5.73 4.09 -7.52
CA LEU A 29 5.58 3.16 -8.65
C LEU A 29 4.60 3.72 -9.70
N PHE A 30 3.46 4.24 -9.28
CA PHE A 30 2.47 4.84 -10.18
C PHE A 30 2.93 6.17 -10.79
N ALA A 31 3.67 7.00 -10.03
CA ALA A 31 4.20 8.26 -10.54
C ALA A 31 5.29 8.06 -11.60
N VAL A 32 6.11 7.01 -11.46
CA VAL A 32 7.11 6.61 -12.47
C VAL A 32 6.43 6.02 -13.72
N GLY A 33 5.27 5.38 -13.55
CA GLY A 33 4.45 4.87 -14.66
C GLY A 33 5.08 3.64 -15.32
N GLU A 34 5.06 3.61 -16.67
CA GLU A 34 5.48 2.45 -17.48
C GLU A 34 6.85 1.87 -17.08
N ALA A 35 7.81 2.73 -16.73
CA ALA A 35 9.15 2.29 -16.35
C ALA A 35 9.20 1.49 -15.03
N ALA A 36 8.19 1.65 -14.16
CA ALA A 36 8.07 0.92 -12.89
C ALA A 36 7.11 -0.28 -12.97
N MET A 37 6.29 -0.39 -14.01
CA MET A 37 5.31 -1.47 -14.16
C MET A 37 5.93 -2.87 -14.14
N PRO A 38 7.11 -3.14 -14.76
CA PRO A 38 7.77 -4.43 -14.63
C PRO A 38 8.08 -4.80 -13.18
N VAL A 39 8.50 -3.83 -12.35
CA VAL A 39 8.79 -4.03 -10.92
C VAL A 39 7.50 -4.33 -10.15
N LEU A 40 6.44 -3.54 -10.36
CA LEU A 40 5.16 -3.78 -9.69
C LEU A 40 4.58 -5.16 -10.04
N ARG A 41 4.57 -5.54 -11.31
CA ARG A 41 4.09 -6.86 -11.76
C ARG A 41 4.92 -8.00 -11.17
N ALA A 42 6.25 -7.88 -11.22
CA ALA A 42 7.14 -8.90 -10.66
C ALA A 42 6.98 -9.02 -9.13
N TRP A 43 6.70 -7.91 -8.44
CA TRP A 43 6.44 -7.93 -7.00
C TRP A 43 5.09 -8.56 -6.67
N LEU A 44 4.00 -8.16 -7.33
CA LEU A 44 2.68 -8.75 -7.12
C LEU A 44 2.65 -10.24 -7.48
N ALA A 45 3.41 -10.67 -8.48
CA ALA A 45 3.57 -12.09 -8.84
C ALA A 45 4.23 -12.95 -7.75
N LYS A 46 4.80 -12.34 -6.70
CA LYS A 46 5.31 -13.05 -5.51
C LYS A 46 4.22 -13.33 -4.47
N ALA A 47 2.98 -12.88 -4.69
CA ALA A 47 1.87 -13.14 -3.79
C ALA A 47 1.54 -14.64 -3.80
N ARG A 48 1.42 -15.24 -2.61
CA ARG A 48 1.14 -16.66 -2.42
C ARG A 48 -0.34 -16.88 -2.10
N PRO A 49 -1.02 -17.87 -2.70
CA PRO A 49 -2.38 -18.24 -2.30
C PRO A 49 -2.45 -18.53 -0.80
N ALA A 50 -3.52 -18.09 -0.13
CA ALA A 50 -3.72 -18.32 1.30
C ALA A 50 -4.13 -19.77 1.63
N ASP A 51 -4.67 -20.50 0.66
CA ASP A 51 -4.99 -21.92 0.75
C ASP A 51 -4.90 -22.59 -0.63
N GLU A 52 -5.08 -23.91 -0.68
CA GLU A 52 -5.02 -24.70 -1.92
C GLU A 52 -6.21 -24.43 -2.87
N ALA A 53 -7.33 -23.94 -2.33
CA ALA A 53 -8.52 -23.65 -3.11
C ALA A 53 -8.43 -22.29 -3.84
N THR A 54 -7.57 -21.40 -3.35
CA THR A 54 -7.30 -20.12 -3.99
C THR A 54 -6.50 -20.35 -5.28
N PRO A 55 -6.95 -19.81 -6.43
CA PRO A 55 -6.22 -19.97 -7.69
C PRO A 55 -4.78 -19.46 -7.63
N ALA A 56 -3.95 -19.91 -8.56
CA ALA A 56 -2.63 -19.32 -8.75
C ALA A 56 -2.74 -17.83 -9.14
N TRP A 57 -1.74 -17.05 -8.75
CA TRP A 57 -1.69 -15.62 -9.04
C TRP A 57 -1.77 -15.36 -10.56
N PRO A 58 -2.65 -14.48 -11.04
CA PRO A 58 -2.75 -14.16 -12.46
C PRO A 58 -1.55 -13.42 -13.01
N THR A 59 -1.23 -13.68 -14.28
CA THR A 59 -0.39 -12.77 -15.06
C THR A 59 -1.13 -11.44 -15.26
N LEU A 60 -0.45 -10.33 -14.96
CA LEU A 60 -0.93 -8.98 -15.21
C LEU A 60 -0.26 -8.43 -16.46
N ALA A 61 -1.00 -7.79 -17.36
CA ALA A 61 -0.43 -7.06 -18.49
C ALA A 61 -0.17 -5.59 -18.11
N GLY A 62 -1.13 -4.92 -17.48
CA GLY A 62 -1.06 -3.51 -17.14
C GLY A 62 -1.73 -3.12 -15.83
N VAL A 63 -1.66 -1.84 -15.50
CA VAL A 63 -2.47 -1.19 -14.47
C VAL A 63 -3.31 -0.14 -15.19
N ASP A 64 -4.63 -0.26 -15.07
CA ASP A 64 -5.59 0.63 -15.70
C ASP A 64 -5.86 1.85 -14.81
N ASP A 65 -6.11 1.61 -13.52
CA ASP A 65 -6.41 2.65 -12.52
C ASP A 65 -6.10 2.18 -11.09
N TYR A 66 -6.08 3.12 -10.13
CA TYR A 66 -5.82 2.82 -8.72
C TYR A 66 -6.45 3.85 -7.76
N TRP A 67 -6.78 3.38 -6.55
CA TRP A 67 -7.44 4.18 -5.52
C TRP A 67 -6.83 3.92 -4.15
N PHE A 68 -6.30 4.96 -3.50
CA PHE A 68 -5.83 4.87 -2.12
C PHE A 68 -6.96 5.17 -1.14
N TRP A 69 -7.13 4.31 -0.13
CA TRP A 69 -8.16 4.41 0.90
C TRP A 69 -9.56 4.73 0.37
N PRO A 70 -10.07 4.00 -0.64
CA PRO A 70 -11.44 4.21 -1.09
C PRO A 70 -12.40 3.81 0.01
N ARG A 71 -13.38 4.66 0.31
CA ARG A 71 -14.47 4.31 1.22
C ARG A 71 -15.51 3.49 0.48
N LEU A 72 -15.67 2.25 0.89
CA LEU A 72 -16.58 1.30 0.30
C LEU A 72 -17.65 0.93 1.32
N ARG A 73 -18.86 0.67 0.83
CA ARG A 73 -19.91 0.08 1.66
C ARG A 73 -19.85 -1.42 1.48
N ALA A 74 -19.71 -2.16 2.58
CA ALA A 74 -19.89 -3.60 2.51
C ALA A 74 -21.33 -3.92 2.06
N ALA A 75 -21.51 -4.92 1.20
CA ALA A 75 -22.81 -5.28 0.70
C ALA A 75 -23.67 -5.95 1.80
N GLY A 76 -24.96 -5.60 1.85
CA GLY A 76 -25.95 -6.16 2.79
C GLY A 76 -26.27 -5.28 4.00
N ASP A 77 -27.32 -5.64 4.74
CA ASP A 77 -27.93 -4.82 5.81
C ASP A 77 -27.04 -4.61 7.06
N ALA A 78 -25.95 -5.36 7.18
CA ALA A 78 -24.99 -5.27 8.28
C ALA A 78 -23.70 -4.50 7.90
N GLY A 79 -23.59 -4.00 6.66
CA GLY A 79 -22.32 -3.50 6.12
C GLY A 79 -21.98 -2.07 6.56
N GLY A 80 -21.09 -1.93 7.55
CA GLY A 80 -20.40 -0.67 7.80
C GLY A 80 -19.55 -0.20 6.61
N GLU A 81 -19.03 1.02 6.70
CA GLU A 81 -18.01 1.49 5.75
C GLU A 81 -16.69 0.76 6.01
N VAL A 82 -16.05 0.29 4.94
CA VAL A 82 -14.70 -0.27 4.94
C VAL A 82 -13.80 0.60 4.07
N GLU A 83 -12.51 0.58 4.34
CA GLU A 83 -11.55 1.45 3.69
C GLU A 83 -10.23 0.70 3.47
N PRO A 84 -10.12 -0.15 2.43
CA PRO A 84 -8.88 -0.85 2.13
C PRO A 84 -7.77 0.14 1.81
N ASP A 85 -6.51 -0.19 2.10
CA ASP A 85 -5.39 0.72 1.87
C ASP A 85 -5.23 1.13 0.39
N LEU A 86 -5.38 0.18 -0.52
CA LEU A 86 -5.23 0.39 -1.95
C LEU A 86 -6.10 -0.57 -2.76
N VAL A 87 -6.72 -0.07 -3.81
CA VAL A 87 -7.38 -0.89 -4.86
C VAL A 87 -6.72 -0.59 -6.19
N ILE A 88 -6.44 -1.62 -6.98
CA ILE A 88 -5.82 -1.52 -8.32
C ILE A 88 -6.73 -2.25 -9.32
N GLU A 89 -7.00 -1.61 -10.46
CA GLU A 89 -7.61 -2.25 -11.63
C GLU A 89 -6.52 -2.65 -12.63
N CYS A 90 -6.51 -3.92 -13.04
CA CYS A 90 -5.55 -4.48 -13.98
C CYS A 90 -6.25 -5.50 -14.90
N ASP A 91 -6.49 -5.18 -16.17
CA ASP A 91 -6.95 -6.15 -17.19
C ASP A 91 -8.24 -6.89 -16.79
N GLY A 92 -9.21 -6.17 -16.20
CA GLY A 92 -10.46 -6.75 -15.70
C GLY A 92 -10.33 -7.56 -14.41
N LEU A 93 -9.17 -7.50 -13.74
CA LEU A 93 -8.95 -7.93 -12.37
C LEU A 93 -8.96 -6.72 -11.43
N LEU A 94 -9.70 -6.83 -10.33
CA LEU A 94 -9.60 -5.90 -9.21
C LEU A 94 -8.71 -6.51 -8.12
N VAL A 95 -7.62 -5.83 -7.77
CA VAL A 95 -6.70 -6.20 -6.69
C VAL A 95 -6.96 -5.28 -5.51
N VAL A 96 -7.52 -5.83 -4.43
CA VAL A 96 -7.64 -5.12 -3.14
C VAL A 96 -6.38 -5.42 -2.34
N ILE A 97 -5.73 -4.39 -1.79
CA ILE A 97 -4.53 -4.52 -0.99
C ILE A 97 -4.83 -3.95 0.40
N GLU A 98 -4.67 -4.79 1.41
CA GLU A 98 -4.65 -4.40 2.82
C GLU A 98 -3.23 -4.62 3.32
N ALA A 99 -2.54 -3.56 3.73
CA ALA A 99 -1.17 -3.66 4.22
C ALA A 99 -1.15 -3.72 5.74
N LYS A 100 -0.20 -4.47 6.31
CA LYS A 100 0.12 -4.46 7.74
C LYS A 100 1.62 -4.42 7.98
N PHE A 101 2.14 -3.29 8.43
CA PHE A 101 3.55 -3.09 8.68
C PHE A 101 3.94 -3.30 10.16
N LEU A 102 3.15 -2.80 11.12
CA LEU A 102 3.49 -2.80 12.56
C LEU A 102 2.45 -3.46 13.47
N SER A 103 1.93 -4.63 13.09
CA SER A 103 0.89 -5.43 13.78
C SER A 103 1.17 -5.86 15.25
N GLY A 104 2.15 -5.28 15.96
CA GLY A 104 2.60 -5.78 17.27
C GLY A 104 2.86 -4.77 18.39
N LYS A 105 2.69 -3.44 18.21
CA LYS A 105 3.12 -2.50 19.28
C LYS A 105 2.17 -1.37 19.67
N SER A 106 1.14 -1.05 18.89
CA SER A 106 0.21 0.04 19.25
C SER A 106 -1.04 -0.52 19.93
N GLY A 107 -1.02 -0.64 21.27
CA GLY A 107 -2.28 -0.75 22.03
C GLY A 107 -2.27 -1.65 23.26
N ARG A 108 -1.50 -1.29 24.29
CA ARG A 108 -1.55 -1.94 25.62
C ARG A 108 -2.82 -1.62 26.43
N ALA A 109 -3.93 -1.18 25.81
CA ALA A 109 -5.06 -0.60 26.56
C ALA A 109 -6.48 -0.93 26.05
N ALA A 110 -6.66 -1.80 25.04
CA ALA A 110 -7.99 -2.20 24.58
C ALA A 110 -8.06 -3.68 24.18
N GLU A 111 -7.46 -4.57 24.97
CA GLU A 111 -7.67 -6.02 24.88
C GLU A 111 -8.95 -6.42 25.63
N ARG A 112 -10.13 -6.04 25.11
CA ARG A 112 -11.42 -6.57 25.63
C ARG A 112 -12.35 -7.19 24.60
N GLU A 113 -11.97 -7.22 23.32
CA GLU A 113 -12.68 -8.00 22.30
C GLU A 113 -11.64 -8.75 21.47
N ASP A 114 -11.92 -10.01 21.16
CA ASP A 114 -11.05 -10.92 20.42
C ASP A 114 -10.49 -10.25 19.15
N PRO A 115 -9.22 -9.80 19.14
CA PRO A 115 -8.65 -9.05 18.02
C PRO A 115 -8.62 -9.88 16.74
N GLN A 116 -8.59 -11.21 16.89
CA GLN A 116 -8.49 -12.15 15.78
C GLN A 116 -9.83 -12.26 15.06
N GLY A 117 -10.95 -12.23 15.79
CA GLY A 117 -12.30 -12.14 15.22
C GLY A 117 -12.54 -10.83 14.46
N ALA A 118 -12.06 -9.70 14.99
CA ALA A 118 -12.24 -8.39 14.37
C ALA A 118 -11.48 -8.23 13.04
N ILE A 119 -10.24 -8.73 12.96
CA ILE A 119 -9.44 -8.73 11.72
C ILE A 119 -10.04 -9.69 10.69
N ALA A 120 -10.45 -10.89 11.13
CA ALA A 120 -11.08 -11.86 10.24
C ALA A 120 -12.37 -11.33 9.59
N ASP A 121 -13.13 -10.53 10.35
CA ASP A 121 -14.30 -9.83 9.82
C ASP A 121 -13.88 -8.69 8.86
N GLN A 122 -12.79 -7.96 9.13
CA GLN A 122 -12.34 -6.87 8.26
C GLN A 122 -12.03 -7.32 6.83
N LEU A 123 -11.18 -8.34 6.63
CA LEU A 123 -10.79 -8.80 5.29
C LEU A 123 -11.99 -9.32 4.48
N VAL A 124 -12.92 -9.99 5.16
CA VAL A 124 -14.16 -10.48 4.53
C VAL A 124 -15.09 -9.34 4.16
N ARG A 125 -15.23 -8.31 5.00
CA ARG A 125 -16.04 -7.12 4.69
C ARG A 125 -15.47 -6.34 3.51
N GLU A 126 -14.15 -6.15 3.46
CA GLU A 126 -13.45 -5.53 2.32
C GLU A 126 -13.68 -6.31 1.03
N TRP A 127 -13.50 -7.63 1.06
CA TRP A 127 -13.83 -8.49 -0.07
C TRP A 127 -15.28 -8.33 -0.54
N ARG A 128 -16.25 -8.40 0.38
CA ARG A 128 -17.67 -8.24 0.06
C ARG A 128 -17.98 -6.87 -0.53
N SER A 129 -17.28 -5.82 -0.10
CA SER A 129 -17.47 -4.46 -0.60
C SER A 129 -17.10 -4.26 -2.07
N VAL A 130 -16.28 -5.16 -2.64
CA VAL A 130 -15.90 -5.14 -4.05
C VAL A 130 -16.59 -6.21 -4.89
N VAL A 131 -17.47 -7.04 -4.31
CA VAL A 131 -18.26 -8.03 -5.03
C VAL A 131 -19.59 -7.39 -5.46
N PRO A 132 -19.92 -7.37 -6.77
CA PRO A 132 -21.21 -6.91 -7.24
C PRO A 132 -22.33 -7.79 -6.69
N VAL A 133 -23.38 -7.16 -6.17
CA VAL A 133 -24.60 -7.86 -5.75
C VAL A 133 -25.50 -8.04 -6.98
N PRO A 134 -25.85 -9.29 -7.36
CA PRO A 134 -26.78 -9.53 -8.47
C PRO A 134 -28.13 -8.84 -8.20
N GLY A 135 -28.65 -8.12 -9.19
CA GLY A 135 -29.96 -7.48 -9.08
C GLY A 135 -30.03 -6.26 -8.17
N ALA A 136 -28.95 -5.90 -7.46
CA ALA A 136 -28.86 -4.59 -6.83
C ALA A 136 -28.80 -3.55 -7.95
N ALA A 137 -29.94 -2.90 -8.22
CA ALA A 137 -29.96 -1.69 -9.03
C ALA A 137 -28.89 -0.77 -8.47
N SER A 138 -27.92 -0.40 -9.33
CA SER A 138 -26.72 0.38 -9.00
C SER A 138 -26.94 1.23 -7.76
N ALA A 139 -26.35 0.81 -6.63
CA ALA A 139 -26.70 1.32 -5.31
C ALA A 139 -26.79 2.85 -5.29
N PRO A 140 -27.74 3.45 -4.53
CA PRO A 140 -27.89 4.89 -4.46
C PRO A 140 -26.58 5.57 -4.01
N PRO A 141 -26.34 6.83 -4.42
CA PRO A 141 -25.02 7.46 -4.45
C PRO A 141 -24.50 7.80 -3.05
N GLY A 142 -23.88 6.84 -2.38
CA GLY A 142 -23.00 7.09 -1.23
C GLY A 142 -21.55 7.08 -1.70
N THR A 143 -20.89 8.24 -1.67
CA THR A 143 -19.43 8.56 -1.74
C THR A 143 -18.54 7.91 -2.83
N ALA A 144 -18.69 6.62 -3.16
CA ALA A 144 -17.89 5.91 -4.17
C ALA A 144 -17.99 6.48 -5.59
N ARG A 145 -19.04 7.26 -5.91
CA ARG A 145 -19.20 7.90 -7.22
C ARG A 145 -18.18 9.01 -7.47
N ARG A 146 -17.57 9.60 -6.43
CA ARG A 146 -16.56 10.66 -6.61
C ARG A 146 -15.22 10.13 -7.10
N ASP A 147 -14.88 8.88 -6.79
CA ASP A 147 -13.54 8.35 -7.05
C ASP A 147 -13.46 7.47 -8.31
N GLY A 148 -14.59 7.13 -8.96
CA GLY A 148 -14.57 6.36 -10.23
C GLY A 148 -14.38 4.84 -10.07
N LEU A 149 -14.29 4.34 -8.83
CA LEU A 149 -14.09 2.93 -8.51
C LEU A 149 -15.32 2.04 -8.75
N ALA A 150 -16.54 2.56 -8.56
CA ALA A 150 -17.76 1.77 -8.77
C ALA A 150 -17.89 1.18 -10.20
N PRO A 151 -17.62 1.94 -11.28
CA PRO A 151 -17.47 1.38 -12.62
C PRO A 151 -16.44 0.25 -12.73
N ALA A 152 -15.27 0.37 -12.09
CA ALA A 152 -14.24 -0.66 -12.12
C ALA A 152 -14.70 -1.95 -11.41
N ILE A 153 -15.34 -1.82 -10.25
CA ILE A 153 -15.97 -2.94 -9.52
C ILE A 153 -16.98 -3.68 -10.41
N ALA A 154 -17.78 -2.95 -11.19
CA ALA A 154 -18.78 -3.53 -12.08
C ALA A 154 -18.15 -4.22 -13.32
N ARG A 155 -17.09 -3.65 -13.90
CA ARG A 155 -16.42 -4.20 -15.09
C ARG A 155 -15.54 -5.41 -14.80
N CYS A 156 -14.83 -5.40 -13.67
CA CYS A 156 -13.89 -6.45 -13.35
C CYS A 156 -14.63 -7.77 -13.11
N SER A 157 -14.32 -8.81 -13.89
CA SER A 157 -14.91 -10.14 -13.69
C SER A 157 -14.21 -10.91 -12.59
N ARG A 158 -12.94 -10.57 -12.33
CA ARG A 158 -12.08 -11.24 -11.35
C ARG A 158 -11.71 -10.29 -10.23
N ARG A 159 -11.53 -10.83 -9.02
CA ARG A 159 -11.17 -10.09 -7.81
C ARG A 159 -10.18 -10.90 -7.01
N VAL A 160 -9.22 -10.24 -6.39
CA VAL A 160 -8.31 -10.83 -5.40
C VAL A 160 -8.11 -9.84 -4.27
N LEU A 161 -7.84 -10.35 -3.06
CA LEU A 161 -7.38 -9.55 -1.94
C LEU A 161 -5.96 -9.99 -1.58
N VAL A 162 -5.06 -9.03 -1.48
CA VAL A 162 -3.66 -9.22 -1.09
C VAL A 162 -3.47 -8.64 0.29
N TYR A 163 -3.08 -9.50 1.23
CA TYR A 163 -2.64 -9.09 2.55
C TYR A 163 -1.13 -8.90 2.53
N LEU A 164 -0.70 -7.64 2.62
CA LEU A 164 0.69 -7.22 2.44
C LEU A 164 1.35 -6.98 3.78
N VAL A 165 2.17 -7.92 4.23
CA VAL A 165 2.76 -7.88 5.58
C VAL A 165 4.29 -7.83 5.56
N LYS A 166 4.89 -7.58 6.72
CA LYS A 166 6.32 -7.84 6.92
C LYS A 166 6.56 -9.34 7.01
N ARG A 167 7.64 -9.86 6.42
CA ARG A 167 7.98 -11.30 6.45
C ARG A 167 8.06 -11.86 7.87
N SER A 168 8.54 -11.09 8.84
CA SER A 168 8.58 -11.51 10.26
C SER A 168 7.20 -11.74 10.88
N HIS A 169 6.11 -11.29 10.23
CA HIS A 169 4.73 -11.49 10.66
C HIS A 169 3.98 -12.51 9.79
N ALA A 170 4.66 -13.20 8.86
CA ALA A 170 4.01 -14.11 7.91
C ALA A 170 3.15 -15.19 8.58
N VAL A 171 3.65 -15.85 9.63
CA VAL A 171 2.90 -16.90 10.34
C VAL A 171 1.61 -16.36 10.96
N LYS A 172 1.67 -15.18 11.60
CA LYS A 172 0.47 -14.53 12.16
C LYS A 172 -0.52 -14.19 11.04
N ALA A 173 -0.02 -13.64 9.93
CA ALA A 173 -0.85 -13.29 8.78
C ALA A 173 -1.50 -14.51 8.12
N GLU A 174 -0.80 -15.65 8.06
CA GLU A 174 -1.35 -16.92 7.56
C GLU A 174 -2.52 -17.40 8.45
N HIS A 175 -2.40 -17.31 9.77
CA HIS A 175 -3.51 -17.61 10.68
C HIS A 175 -4.70 -16.64 10.52
N GLU A 176 -4.44 -15.34 10.35
CA GLU A 176 -5.50 -14.35 10.13
C GLU A 176 -6.23 -14.58 8.80
N LEU A 177 -5.51 -14.92 7.73
CA LEU A 177 -6.10 -15.27 6.44
C LEU A 177 -6.91 -16.56 6.52
N ALA A 178 -6.39 -17.59 7.20
CA ALA A 178 -7.13 -18.84 7.42
C ALA A 178 -8.42 -18.61 8.22
N ALA A 179 -8.36 -17.80 9.28
CA ALA A 179 -9.53 -17.43 10.06
C ALA A 179 -10.56 -16.63 9.22
N SER A 180 -10.09 -15.72 8.36
CA SER A 180 -10.94 -14.95 7.43
C SER A 180 -11.60 -15.84 6.39
N LEU A 181 -10.89 -16.82 5.85
CA LEU A 181 -11.45 -17.80 4.91
C LEU A 181 -12.47 -18.72 5.59
N ALA A 182 -12.24 -19.10 6.84
CA ALA A 182 -13.18 -19.86 7.63
C ALA A 182 -14.46 -19.05 7.94
N SER A 183 -14.32 -17.78 8.34
CA SER A 183 -15.45 -16.89 8.62
C SER A 183 -16.24 -16.51 7.36
N ALA A 184 -15.59 -16.48 6.20
CA ALA A 184 -16.25 -16.32 4.91
C ALA A 184 -17.22 -17.47 4.59
N GLY A 185 -17.03 -18.67 5.15
CA GLY A 185 -17.94 -19.80 4.96
C GLY A 185 -18.20 -20.12 3.49
N ALA A 186 -19.48 -20.19 3.12
CA ALA A 186 -19.94 -20.53 1.77
C ALA A 186 -20.23 -19.30 0.86
N LEU A 187 -19.54 -18.19 1.08
CA LEU A 187 -19.70 -17.01 0.22
C LEU A 187 -19.48 -17.36 -1.27
N ALA A 188 -20.37 -16.83 -2.11
CA ALA A 188 -20.29 -16.94 -3.56
C ALA A 188 -20.17 -15.52 -4.17
N PRO A 189 -19.07 -15.20 -4.89
CA PRO A 189 -17.90 -16.04 -5.11
C PRO A 189 -17.05 -16.22 -3.85
N ARG A 190 -16.34 -17.36 -3.79
CA ARG A 190 -15.36 -17.64 -2.74
C ARG A 190 -14.27 -16.56 -2.75
N PRO A 191 -13.84 -16.03 -1.59
CA PRO A 191 -12.73 -15.09 -1.54
C PRO A 191 -11.43 -15.69 -2.05
N ALA A 192 -10.68 -14.91 -2.86
CA ALA A 192 -9.36 -15.28 -3.35
C ALA A 192 -8.31 -14.43 -2.62
N PHE A 193 -7.77 -14.97 -1.53
CA PHE A 193 -6.85 -14.26 -0.64
C PHE A 193 -5.40 -14.67 -0.88
N TYR A 194 -4.51 -13.69 -0.88
CA TYR A 194 -3.08 -13.90 -1.10
C TYR A 194 -2.26 -13.21 -0.04
N LEU A 195 -1.14 -13.83 0.32
CA LEU A 195 -0.13 -13.25 1.20
C LEU A 195 1.03 -12.71 0.38
N LEU A 196 1.36 -11.43 0.57
CA LEU A 196 2.52 -10.79 -0.02
C LEU A 196 3.41 -10.20 1.08
N HIS A 197 4.72 -10.17 0.83
CA HIS A 197 5.67 -9.57 1.75
C HIS A 197 6.25 -8.27 1.19
N TRP A 198 6.47 -7.29 2.06
CA TRP A 198 7.18 -6.07 1.71
C TRP A 198 8.62 -6.37 1.25
N GLU A 199 9.29 -7.35 1.85
CA GLU A 199 10.65 -7.78 1.50
C GLU A 199 10.76 -8.27 0.04
N HIS A 200 9.67 -8.79 -0.54
CA HIS A 200 9.66 -9.18 -1.95
C HIS A 200 9.89 -8.00 -2.90
N LEU A 201 9.53 -6.77 -2.50
CA LEU A 201 9.80 -5.58 -3.30
C LEU A 201 11.30 -5.30 -3.38
N ASP A 202 12.01 -5.41 -2.26
CA ASP A 202 13.46 -5.19 -2.21
C ASP A 202 14.22 -6.24 -3.04
N GLU A 203 13.75 -7.50 -3.01
CA GLU A 203 14.25 -8.58 -3.87
C GLU A 203 14.06 -8.25 -5.35
N VAL A 204 12.85 -7.82 -5.76
CA VAL A 204 12.56 -7.47 -7.16
C VAL A 204 13.35 -6.24 -7.61
N LEU A 205 13.43 -5.19 -6.80
CA LEU A 205 14.22 -4.00 -7.11
C LEU A 205 15.70 -4.34 -7.29
N THR A 206 16.20 -5.33 -6.56
CA THR A 206 17.58 -5.80 -6.69
C THR A 206 17.80 -6.63 -7.93
N ALA A 207 16.88 -7.57 -8.21
CA ALA A 207 16.95 -8.36 -9.43
C ALA A 207 16.88 -7.47 -10.67
N ALA A 208 16.06 -6.42 -10.65
CA ALA A 208 16.01 -5.42 -11.73
C ALA A 208 17.30 -4.60 -11.83
N SER A 209 18.03 -4.42 -10.72
CA SER A 209 19.28 -3.65 -10.69
C SER A 209 20.48 -4.40 -11.29
N SER A 210 20.41 -5.72 -11.52
CA SER A 210 21.53 -6.48 -12.08
C SER A 210 21.70 -6.28 -13.59
N VAL A 211 20.75 -5.61 -14.24
CA VAL A 211 20.73 -5.39 -15.69
C VAL A 211 20.97 -3.92 -16.00
N GLY A 212 22.24 -3.50 -15.98
CA GLY A 212 22.66 -2.16 -16.42
C GLY A 212 22.57 -1.06 -15.36
N VAL A 213 22.38 0.19 -15.81
CA VAL A 213 22.35 1.37 -14.93
C VAL A 213 21.05 1.41 -14.14
N VAL A 214 21.15 1.27 -12.82
CA VAL A 214 20.00 1.29 -11.92
C VAL A 214 19.34 2.66 -11.92
N PRO A 215 18.06 2.79 -12.31
CA PRO A 215 17.35 4.07 -12.25
C PRO A 215 17.34 4.64 -10.83
N ARG A 216 17.53 5.96 -10.72
CA ARG A 216 17.58 6.67 -9.43
C ARG A 216 16.38 6.37 -8.53
N TRP A 217 15.17 6.32 -9.08
CA TRP A 217 13.94 6.02 -8.31
C TRP A 217 13.98 4.64 -7.65
N GLN A 218 14.63 3.64 -8.27
CA GLN A 218 14.79 2.32 -7.66
C GLN A 218 15.76 2.37 -6.47
N GLN A 219 16.86 3.12 -6.61
CA GLN A 219 17.84 3.30 -5.54
C GLN A 219 17.19 4.00 -4.33
N GLU A 220 16.41 5.05 -4.57
CA GLU A 220 15.68 5.78 -3.52
C GLU A 220 14.62 4.91 -2.84
N LEU A 221 13.87 4.13 -3.61
CA LEU A 221 12.87 3.22 -3.06
C LEU A 221 13.51 2.11 -2.22
N ARG A 222 14.66 1.58 -2.64
CA ARG A 222 15.45 0.62 -1.84
C ARG A 222 15.98 1.26 -0.56
N ALA A 223 16.51 2.48 -0.63
CA ALA A 223 16.98 3.20 0.55
C ALA A 223 15.85 3.43 1.56
N LEU A 224 14.65 3.77 1.08
CA LEU A 224 13.44 3.85 1.92
C LEU A 224 13.15 2.51 2.61
N LEU A 225 13.07 1.40 1.87
CA LEU A 225 12.79 0.08 2.45
C LEU A 225 13.85 -0.32 3.49
N TYR A 226 15.12 -0.03 3.22
CA TYR A 226 16.22 -0.26 4.17
C TYR A 226 16.06 0.56 5.44
N HIS A 227 15.78 1.86 5.32
CA HIS A 227 15.56 2.74 6.47
C HIS A 227 14.35 2.31 7.32
N ARG A 228 13.36 1.67 6.69
CA ARG A 228 12.19 1.08 7.38
C ARG A 228 12.44 -0.31 7.95
N GLY A 229 13.63 -0.88 7.79
CA GLY A 229 13.94 -2.24 8.26
C GLY A 229 13.14 -3.32 7.52
N ILE A 230 12.90 -3.10 6.23
CA ILE A 230 12.17 -3.99 5.30
C ILE A 230 13.07 -4.50 4.17
N ALA A 231 14.37 -4.23 4.23
CA ALA A 231 15.30 -4.87 3.31
C ALA A 231 15.24 -6.38 3.50
N ALA A 232 15.17 -7.13 2.40
CA ALA A 232 15.23 -8.57 2.45
C ALA A 232 16.58 -9.01 3.02
N PHE A 233 16.58 -10.01 3.89
CA PHE A 233 17.83 -10.62 4.33
C PHE A 233 18.46 -11.38 3.15
N ARG A 234 19.71 -11.06 2.82
CA ARG A 234 20.44 -11.66 1.68
C ARG A 234 21.65 -12.50 2.12
N GLY A 235 21.70 -12.89 3.39
CA GLY A 235 22.86 -13.55 3.97
C GLY A 235 23.98 -12.57 4.36
N VAL A 236 25.03 -13.11 5.00
CA VAL A 236 26.20 -12.36 5.48
C VAL A 236 27.21 -12.09 4.34
N GLY A 237 27.01 -12.66 3.15
CA GLY A 237 27.96 -12.60 2.03
C GLY A 237 27.76 -11.44 1.04
N ALA A 238 26.67 -10.69 1.12
CA ALA A 238 26.51 -9.49 0.30
C ALA A 238 27.34 -8.38 0.92
N ALA A 239 28.54 -8.14 0.39
CA ALA A 239 29.38 -7.02 0.79
C ALA A 239 28.53 -5.75 0.86
N ILE A 240 28.32 -5.25 2.07
CA ILE A 240 27.71 -3.94 2.29
C ILE A 240 28.73 -2.98 1.71
N ASP A 241 28.46 -2.51 0.50
CA ASP A 241 29.16 -1.40 -0.14
C ASP A 241 28.96 -0.16 0.75
N ARG A 242 29.87 0.02 1.71
CA ARG A 242 29.79 1.07 2.74
C ARG A 242 29.78 2.47 2.14
N ASP A 243 30.25 2.63 0.89
CA ASP A 243 30.27 3.90 0.19
C ASP A 243 28.87 4.39 -0.22
N ARG A 244 27.85 3.51 -0.25
CA ARG A 244 26.48 3.89 -0.61
C ARG A 244 25.66 4.50 0.54
N VAL A 245 26.11 4.40 1.78
CA VAL A 245 25.40 5.00 2.93
C VAL A 245 25.55 6.54 2.95
N ALA A 246 26.59 7.08 2.31
CA ALA A 246 26.80 8.52 2.15
C ALA A 246 25.71 9.21 1.30
N ASP A 247 24.95 8.45 0.49
CA ASP A 247 23.98 8.99 -0.47
C ASP A 247 22.59 9.28 0.13
N LEU A 248 22.39 9.02 1.42
CA LEU A 248 21.16 9.36 2.15
C LEU A 248 20.89 10.88 2.19
N GLY A 249 21.92 11.72 1.98
CA GLY A 249 21.74 13.17 1.81
C GLY A 249 20.89 13.57 0.60
N GLN A 250 20.74 12.70 -0.40
CA GLN A 250 19.98 12.99 -1.62
C GLN A 250 18.46 12.88 -1.46
N LEU A 251 17.95 12.20 -0.43
CA LEU A 251 16.50 12.11 -0.15
C LEU A 251 15.87 13.49 0.13
N VAL A 252 16.67 14.45 0.61
CA VAL A 252 16.24 15.84 0.84
C VAL A 252 16.03 16.60 -0.48
N ALA A 253 16.73 16.23 -1.55
CA ALA A 253 16.65 16.91 -2.84
C ALA A 253 15.34 16.60 -3.61
N TRP A 254 14.72 15.45 -3.35
CA TRP A 254 13.45 15.02 -3.97
C TRP A 254 12.29 16.00 -3.70
N ARG A 255 12.26 16.63 -2.52
CA ARG A 255 11.22 17.63 -2.18
C ARG A 255 11.24 18.85 -3.10
N ARG A 256 12.37 19.14 -3.78
CA ARG A 256 12.56 20.39 -4.53
C ARG A 256 12.35 20.27 -6.04
N SER A 257 12.35 19.06 -6.61
CA SER A 257 12.38 18.86 -8.08
C SER A 257 11.11 18.25 -8.69
N TRP A 258 10.05 18.05 -7.90
CA TRP A 258 8.84 17.40 -8.40
C TRP A 258 8.08 18.28 -9.40
N ARG A 259 7.97 17.82 -10.66
CA ARG A 259 7.01 18.32 -11.66
C ARG A 259 6.13 17.16 -12.12
N PRO A 260 4.80 17.23 -11.95
CA PRO A 260 3.92 16.11 -12.29
C PRO A 260 3.82 15.93 -13.81
N ALA A 261 3.85 14.67 -14.26
CA ALA A 261 3.48 14.29 -15.62
C ALA A 261 2.02 14.66 -15.90
N SER A 262 1.69 15.01 -17.15
CA SER A 262 0.37 15.47 -17.57
C SER A 262 -0.79 14.51 -17.27
N ARG A 263 -0.50 13.20 -17.10
CA ARG A 263 -1.50 12.18 -16.70
C ARG A 263 -1.93 12.28 -15.23
N VAL A 264 -1.09 12.82 -14.34
CA VAL A 264 -1.40 13.02 -12.91
C VAL A 264 -2.51 14.08 -12.71
N ARG A 265 -2.75 14.96 -13.69
CA ARG A 265 -3.82 15.98 -13.61
C ARG A 265 -5.23 15.42 -13.63
N ARG A 266 -5.46 14.17 -14.06
CA ARG A 266 -6.79 13.56 -14.05
C ARG A 266 -7.19 12.96 -12.71
N ALA A 267 -6.23 12.66 -11.84
CA ALA A 267 -6.47 12.03 -10.54
C ALA A 267 -6.76 13.02 -9.40
N PHE A 268 -6.65 14.34 -9.63
CA PHE A 268 -6.86 15.35 -8.61
C PHE A 268 -7.89 16.39 -9.04
N PRO A 269 -8.86 16.75 -8.17
CA PRO A 269 -9.75 17.88 -8.43
C PRO A 269 -8.94 19.16 -8.71
N ALA A 270 -9.42 19.99 -9.64
CA ALA A 270 -8.70 21.19 -10.11
C ALA A 270 -8.29 22.17 -8.98
N HIS A 271 -9.02 22.17 -7.85
CA HIS A 271 -8.72 23.01 -6.69
C HIS A 271 -7.56 22.51 -5.81
N VAL A 272 -7.10 21.27 -5.99
CA VAL A 272 -5.99 20.68 -5.22
C VAL A 272 -4.63 21.08 -5.83
N VAL A 273 -4.58 21.32 -7.14
CA VAL A 273 -3.34 21.67 -7.88
C VAL A 273 -2.66 22.96 -7.38
N PRO A 274 -3.39 24.04 -7.04
CA PRO A 274 -2.80 25.23 -6.40
C PRO A 274 -2.24 24.93 -5.00
N LEU A 275 -2.89 24.05 -4.23
CA LEU A 275 -2.46 23.67 -2.89
C LEU A 275 -1.13 22.89 -2.93
N LEU A 276 -1.00 21.97 -3.89
CA LEU A 276 0.24 21.23 -4.17
C LEU A 276 1.38 22.18 -4.58
N SER A 277 1.06 23.20 -5.39
CA SER A 277 2.01 24.23 -5.81
C SER A 277 2.44 25.15 -4.67
N ALA A 278 1.57 25.37 -3.68
CA ALA A 278 1.85 26.18 -2.50
C ALA A 278 2.67 25.42 -1.44
N LEU A 279 2.38 24.13 -1.22
CA LEU A 279 3.13 23.26 -0.33
C LEU A 279 4.57 23.03 -0.82
N ALA A 280 4.76 22.87 -2.13
CA ALA A 280 6.09 22.77 -2.74
C ALA A 280 6.96 24.03 -2.59
N ARG A 281 6.35 25.19 -2.31
CA ARG A 281 7.04 26.50 -2.19
C ARG A 281 7.31 26.93 -0.76
N ARG A 282 6.84 26.20 0.27
CA ARG A 282 7.11 26.56 1.67
C ARG A 282 8.49 26.05 2.11
N PRO A 283 9.46 26.94 2.40
CA PRO A 283 10.70 26.51 3.02
C PRO A 283 10.42 26.07 4.46
N LEU A 284 10.69 24.80 4.75
CA LEU A 284 10.70 24.31 6.13
C LEU A 284 11.94 24.86 6.82
N ARG A 285 11.74 25.73 7.82
CA ARG A 285 12.81 26.17 8.71
C ARG A 285 13.09 25.03 9.69
N PHE A 286 14.23 24.37 9.51
CA PHE A 286 14.80 23.49 10.53
C PHE A 286 15.29 24.37 11.67
N ARG A 287 14.76 24.17 12.88
CA ARG A 287 15.22 24.85 14.09
C ARG A 287 16.19 23.88 14.75
N ASP A 288 17.49 24.08 14.55
CA ASP A 288 18.51 23.30 15.24
C ASP A 288 18.36 23.53 16.76
N GLY A 289 17.94 22.47 17.45
CA GLY A 289 17.84 22.44 18.90
C GLY A 289 19.24 22.36 19.50
N GLY A 290 19.86 23.51 19.73
CA GLY A 290 21.12 23.60 20.48
C GLY A 290 20.94 23.06 21.90
N MET A 291 21.59 21.94 22.21
CA MET A 291 21.79 21.46 23.57
C MET A 291 22.61 22.49 24.35
N SER A 292 21.94 23.23 25.24
CA SER A 292 22.63 24.02 26.27
C SER A 292 23.03 23.09 27.41
N GLN A 293 24.33 22.82 27.54
CA GLN A 293 24.88 22.16 28.73
C GLN A 293 24.76 23.11 29.93
N ARG A 294 23.93 22.76 30.91
CA ARG A 294 23.97 23.37 32.24
C ARG A 294 25.04 22.67 33.08
N ARG A 295 26.05 23.42 33.54
CA ARG A 295 26.95 22.98 34.61
C ARG A 295 26.24 23.06 35.96
N PRO A 296 26.41 22.08 36.86
CA PRO A 296 25.92 22.19 38.23
C PRO A 296 26.79 23.16 39.05
N ARG A 297 26.15 23.85 39.99
CA ARG A 297 26.80 24.54 41.11
C ARG A 297 26.72 23.65 42.33
#